data_AF-A0A949CYS0-F1
#
_entry.id   AF-A0A949CYS0-F1
#
_cell.length_a   1.000
_cell.length_b   1.000
_cell.length_c   1.000
_cell.angle_alpha   90.00
_cell.angle_beta   90.00
_cell.angle_gamma   90.00
#
_symmetry.space_group_name_H-M   'P 1'
#
loop_
_entity.id
_entity.type
_entity.pdbx_description
1 polymer ?
#
loop_
_entity_poly.entity_id
_entity_poly.type
_entity_poly.pdbx_seq_one_letter_code
_entity_poly.pdbx_strand_id
1 'polypeptide(L)'
;MKRLPLSPASIVFDPDGTPSSSVYAAPYHPRGHAVQQAHAVFLQGNGLPQRWRGRKRFVILETGFGLGLNFLATWQAWADDPQATGQLWFISIERHPVLLADARRALSICDGTPLQDKAQALLAQWPAASPDGIQVRFAHDRVVLQVLQGDVGAALRDWPLQADAVYLDGFSPRLNPDMWSPPVFKALARRVAPGCTAATWSTARVVREGLVQAGFAVERRAGLADKRRGLQAQLVRSPPRVRDAARIMNGWNEQPAVIIGAGLAGAACAQALSAAGVACLVLDRAAEPAQGASGNPAGLFHGVLHPEDGAHARLLRAAAWMARQHYAPLVESSRIPGQVQGLIRAEPDGQTARMQALVQALGLPTEFVQVLTPQQWGGLLGLPQVLQYPAWLYPGGGWIDPGAWIREALSQPGVRFQGSTPVARLQRLGQDWVVMGVDGRVLVATQRIVLCTAADVCALLPPAATRDWSAHRQRGQVTRVKLEALPHAGPRAPVTGGGYALTLPGGDLLCGATSTRND
;
A
#
# COMPACT_ATOMS: atom_id res chain seq x y z
N MET A 1 -10.69 15.89 7.85
CA MET A 1 -9.92 17.11 7.52
C MET A 1 -9.43 16.97 6.09
N LYS A 2 -9.68 17.98 5.25
CA LYS A 2 -9.16 18.04 3.88
C LYS A 2 -7.63 18.12 3.95
N ARG A 3 -6.91 17.21 3.30
CA ARG A 3 -5.44 17.31 3.20
C ARG A 3 -5.13 18.40 2.18
N LEU A 4 -4.18 19.27 2.51
CA LEU A 4 -3.70 20.28 1.56
C LEU A 4 -2.98 19.56 0.41
N PRO A 5 -3.08 20.06 -0.84
CA PRO A 5 -2.33 19.52 -1.95
C PRO A 5 -0.84 19.53 -1.63
N LEU A 6 -0.15 18.46 -2.00
CA LEU A 6 1.29 18.34 -1.78
C LEU A 6 2.04 19.30 -2.71
N SER A 7 3.18 19.81 -2.25
CA SER A 7 4.12 20.54 -3.09
C SER A 7 5.32 19.64 -3.36
N PRO A 8 5.46 19.08 -4.58
CA PRO A 8 6.61 18.26 -4.95
C PRO A 8 7.93 18.99 -4.71
N ALA A 9 9.02 18.23 -4.53
CA ALA A 9 10.34 18.81 -4.39
C ALA A 9 10.74 19.59 -5.65
N SER A 10 11.36 20.75 -5.45
CA SER A 10 12.15 21.44 -6.50
C SER A 10 13.62 21.09 -6.28
N ILE A 11 14.22 20.38 -7.25
CA ILE A 11 15.61 19.92 -7.18
C ILE A 11 16.45 20.65 -8.22
N VAL A 12 17.58 21.18 -7.78
CA VAL A 12 18.66 21.68 -8.65
C VAL A 12 19.80 20.68 -8.59
N PHE A 13 20.36 20.36 -9.74
CA PHE A 13 21.55 19.52 -9.83
C PHE A 13 22.74 20.42 -10.09
N ASP A 14 23.72 20.38 -9.18
CA ASP A 14 25.01 21.06 -9.32
C ASP A 14 25.74 20.53 -10.58
N PRO A 15 26.77 21.23 -11.11
CA PRO A 15 27.54 20.77 -12.26
C PRO A 15 28.18 19.38 -12.07
N ASP A 16 28.46 18.98 -10.82
CA ASP A 16 28.98 17.67 -10.46
C ASP A 16 27.89 16.58 -10.31
N GLY A 17 26.62 16.93 -10.58
CA GLY A 17 25.46 16.05 -10.47
C GLY A 17 24.85 15.96 -9.07
N THR A 18 25.35 16.69 -8.07
CA THR A 18 24.80 16.65 -6.71
C THR A 18 23.38 17.24 -6.67
N PRO A 19 22.37 16.49 -6.20
CA PRO A 19 21.01 17.00 -6.06
C PRO A 19 20.86 17.86 -4.80
N SER A 20 20.33 19.06 -4.98
CA SER A 20 20.06 20.05 -3.93
C SER A 20 18.62 20.49 -3.93
N SER A 21 18.03 20.66 -2.75
CA SER A 21 16.68 21.22 -2.62
C SER A 21 16.73 22.74 -2.78
N SER A 22 15.93 23.27 -3.72
CA SER A 22 15.73 24.72 -3.87
C SER A 22 15.07 25.33 -2.64
N VAL A 23 14.17 24.59 -1.98
CA VAL A 23 13.38 25.06 -0.83
C VAL A 23 14.26 25.23 0.40
N TYR A 24 15.16 24.26 0.66
CA TYR A 24 16.02 24.27 1.83
C TYR A 24 17.43 24.80 1.54
N ALA A 25 17.74 25.13 0.28
CA ALA A 25 19.04 25.60 -0.19
C ALA A 25 20.22 24.72 0.29
N ALA A 26 20.03 23.39 0.22
CA ALA A 26 21.00 22.41 0.71
C ALA A 26 20.98 21.11 -0.10
N PRO A 27 22.13 20.40 -0.19
CA PRO A 27 22.21 19.11 -0.85
C PRO A 27 21.43 18.05 -0.06
N TYR A 28 20.84 17.08 -0.76
CA TYR A 28 20.14 15.94 -0.14
C TYR A 28 21.10 14.99 0.58
N HIS A 29 22.35 14.90 0.11
CA HIS A 29 23.39 14.08 0.73
C HIS A 29 24.78 14.72 0.55
N PRO A 30 25.77 14.35 1.37
CA PRO A 30 27.16 14.70 1.14
C PRO A 30 27.63 14.22 -0.23
N ARG A 31 28.51 15.00 -0.87
CA ARG A 31 29.13 14.64 -2.16
C ARG A 31 29.84 13.29 -2.06
N GLY A 32 29.62 12.40 -3.03
CA GLY A 32 30.36 11.13 -3.20
C GLY A 32 30.20 10.04 -2.13
N HIS A 33 29.46 10.30 -1.03
CA HIS A 33 29.44 9.41 0.15
C HIS A 33 28.03 9.10 0.66
N ALA A 34 26.98 9.27 -0.14
CA ALA A 34 25.59 9.13 0.30
C ALA A 34 25.27 7.72 0.83
N VAL A 35 25.65 6.68 0.09
CA VAL A 35 25.46 5.28 0.50
C VAL A 35 26.28 4.97 1.75
N GLN A 36 27.54 5.42 1.80
CA GLN A 36 28.42 5.21 2.94
C GLN A 36 27.89 5.91 4.20
N GLN A 37 27.29 7.10 4.06
CA GLN A 37 26.60 7.78 5.15
C GLN A 37 25.39 6.98 5.64
N ALA A 38 24.57 6.45 4.72
CA ALA A 38 23.43 5.61 5.09
C ALA A 38 23.87 4.40 5.93
N HIS A 39 24.98 3.75 5.54
CA HIS A 39 25.57 2.67 6.31
C HIS A 39 26.11 3.13 7.68
N ALA A 40 26.97 4.15 7.72
CA ALA A 40 27.66 4.56 8.94
C ALA A 40 26.74 5.24 9.97
N VAL A 41 25.84 6.11 9.50
CA VAL A 41 24.95 6.88 10.38
C VAL A 41 23.73 6.05 10.75
N PHE A 42 23.00 5.52 9.77
CA PHE A 42 21.67 4.99 10.02
C PHE A 42 21.67 3.49 10.32
N LEU A 43 22.26 2.65 9.46
CA LEU A 43 22.32 1.20 9.69
C LEU A 43 23.13 0.88 10.95
N GLN A 44 24.40 1.27 10.98
CA GLN A 44 25.26 1.02 12.13
C GLN A 44 24.73 1.74 13.37
N GLY A 45 24.25 2.99 13.24
CA GLY A 45 23.71 3.77 14.35
C GLY A 45 22.51 3.11 15.03
N ASN A 46 21.76 2.30 14.29
CA ASN A 46 20.66 1.51 14.82
C ASN A 46 21.03 0.06 15.15
N GLY A 47 22.33 -0.32 15.12
CA GLY A 47 22.78 -1.68 15.40
C GLY A 47 22.34 -2.71 14.35
N LEU A 48 22.25 -2.27 13.10
CA LEU A 48 21.88 -3.11 11.96
C LEU A 48 23.16 -3.55 11.23
N PRO A 49 23.21 -4.80 10.73
CA PRO A 49 22.09 -5.74 10.56
C PRO A 49 21.68 -6.55 11.80
N GLN A 50 22.50 -6.58 12.86
CA GLN A 50 22.39 -7.57 13.94
C GLN A 50 21.00 -7.65 14.60
N ARG A 51 20.32 -6.51 14.78
CA ARG A 51 19.02 -6.47 15.48
C ARG A 51 17.84 -7.03 14.70
N TRP A 52 17.91 -7.13 13.37
CA TRP A 52 16.81 -7.72 12.61
C TRP A 52 16.92 -9.23 12.45
N ARG A 53 18.05 -9.83 12.82
CA ARG A 53 18.27 -11.27 12.71
C ARG A 53 17.31 -12.04 13.61
N GLY A 54 16.71 -13.09 13.06
CA GLY A 54 15.71 -13.91 13.77
C GLY A 54 14.39 -13.17 14.06
N ARG A 55 14.19 -11.96 13.55
CA ARG A 55 12.92 -11.23 13.68
C ARG A 55 12.01 -11.60 12.52
N LYS A 56 10.75 -11.95 12.82
CA LYS A 56 9.70 -12.13 11.80
C LYS A 56 9.37 -10.85 11.04
N ARG A 57 9.47 -9.72 11.74
CA ARG A 57 9.25 -8.39 11.18
C ARG A 57 10.19 -7.41 11.85
N PHE A 58 10.77 -6.51 11.06
CA PHE A 58 11.56 -5.38 11.54
C PHE A 58 11.05 -4.10 10.89
N VAL A 59 10.67 -3.11 11.69
CA VAL A 59 10.07 -1.86 11.23
C VAL A 59 11.05 -0.71 11.41
N ILE A 60 11.41 -0.05 10.32
CA ILE A 60 12.21 1.17 10.29
C ILE A 60 11.28 2.33 9.98
N LEU A 61 11.39 3.41 10.75
CA LEU A 61 10.73 4.68 10.48
C LEU A 61 11.77 5.72 10.06
N GLU A 62 11.53 6.42 8.97
CA GLU A 62 12.34 7.54 8.49
C GLU A 62 11.51 8.82 8.41
N THR A 63 12.14 9.96 8.72
CA THR A 63 11.47 11.28 8.77
C THR A 63 11.70 12.17 7.54
N GLY A 64 12.33 11.64 6.50
CA GLY A 64 12.55 12.29 5.20
C GLY A 64 13.00 11.26 4.17
N PHE A 65 12.13 10.92 3.20
CA PHE A 65 12.45 9.93 2.17
C PHE A 65 13.48 10.46 1.18
N GLY A 66 13.33 11.73 0.79
CA GLY A 66 14.15 12.39 -0.21
C GLY A 66 14.28 11.55 -1.48
N LEU A 67 15.50 11.08 -1.73
CA LEU A 67 15.87 10.32 -2.92
C LEU A 67 15.81 8.80 -2.73
N GLY A 68 15.41 8.32 -1.54
CA GLY A 68 15.29 6.88 -1.24
C GLY A 68 16.62 6.15 -0.99
N LEU A 69 17.74 6.87 -0.87
CA LEU A 69 19.08 6.24 -0.72
C LEU A 69 19.22 5.45 0.58
N ASN A 70 18.67 5.95 1.70
CA ASN A 70 18.66 5.20 2.96
C ASN A 70 17.85 3.91 2.83
N PHE A 71 16.72 3.95 2.13
CA PHE A 71 15.92 2.75 1.83
C PHE A 71 16.71 1.77 0.97
N LEU A 72 17.34 2.22 -0.11
CA LEU A 72 18.15 1.37 -0.99
C LEU A 72 19.33 0.72 -0.26
N ALA A 73 20.10 1.49 0.51
CA ALA A 73 21.20 0.97 1.33
C ALA A 73 20.71 -0.03 2.38
N THR A 74 19.56 0.24 3.00
CA THR A 74 18.94 -0.67 3.98
C THR A 74 18.45 -1.95 3.32
N TRP A 75 17.80 -1.86 2.16
CA TRP A 75 17.35 -3.02 1.40
C TRP A 75 18.55 -3.86 0.94
N GLN A 76 19.64 -3.24 0.50
CA GLN A 76 20.88 -3.95 0.19
C GLN A 76 21.41 -4.70 1.41
N ALA A 77 21.61 -4.03 2.54
CA ALA A 77 22.09 -4.66 3.76
C ALA A 77 21.18 -5.79 4.26
N TRP A 78 19.86 -5.65 4.09
CA TRP A 78 18.88 -6.70 4.39
C TRP A 78 19.04 -7.91 3.47
N ALA A 79 19.17 -7.68 2.17
CA ALA A 79 19.32 -8.74 1.17
C ALA A 79 20.64 -9.52 1.34
N ASP A 80 21.70 -8.83 1.77
CA ASP A 80 23.04 -9.41 1.99
C ASP A 80 23.15 -10.19 3.30
N ASP A 81 22.21 -10.04 4.23
CA ASP A 81 22.22 -10.74 5.51
C ASP A 81 21.41 -12.04 5.44
N PRO A 82 22.04 -13.23 5.39
CA PRO A 82 21.32 -14.51 5.28
C PRO A 82 20.44 -14.82 6.49
N GLN A 83 20.63 -14.12 7.61
CA GLN A 83 19.80 -14.26 8.82
C GLN A 83 18.58 -13.33 8.83
N ALA A 84 18.39 -12.51 7.79
CA ALA A 84 17.21 -11.66 7.61
C ALA A 84 16.06 -12.46 6.96
N THR A 85 15.46 -13.36 7.74
CA THR A 85 14.45 -14.33 7.27
C THR A 85 13.01 -13.79 7.30
N GLY A 86 12.76 -12.69 8.01
CA GLY A 86 11.45 -12.08 8.15
C GLY A 86 11.09 -11.07 7.06
N GLN A 87 10.26 -10.09 7.45
CA GLN A 87 9.84 -8.98 6.62
C GLN A 87 10.42 -7.65 7.12
N LEU A 88 11.02 -6.89 6.21
CA LEU A 88 11.45 -5.52 6.44
C LEU A 88 10.34 -4.55 6.06
N TRP A 89 9.89 -3.75 7.02
CA TRP A 89 9.02 -2.60 6.78
C TRP A 89 9.84 -1.33 6.87
N PHE A 90 9.89 -0.57 5.80
CA PHE A 90 10.51 0.75 5.76
C PHE A 90 9.40 1.79 5.56
N ILE A 91 9.07 2.51 6.63
CA ILE A 91 8.05 3.56 6.62
C ILE A 91 8.78 4.90 6.59
N SER A 92 8.64 5.65 5.51
CA SER A 92 9.25 6.98 5.40
C SER A 92 8.18 8.06 5.32
N ILE A 93 8.46 9.22 5.89
CA ILE A 93 7.58 10.39 5.85
C ILE A 93 8.25 11.46 5.00
N GLU A 94 7.57 11.94 3.97
CA GLU A 94 8.12 12.93 3.03
C GLU A 94 7.18 14.11 2.84
N ARG A 95 7.65 15.33 3.11
CA ARG A 95 6.85 16.54 2.95
C ARG A 95 6.79 17.00 1.50
N HIS A 96 7.89 16.81 0.76
CA HIS A 96 8.09 17.26 -0.60
C HIS A 96 8.45 16.06 -1.48
N PRO A 97 7.46 15.28 -1.96
CA PRO A 97 7.73 14.10 -2.75
C PRO A 97 8.53 14.46 -4.01
N VAL A 98 9.60 13.71 -4.27
CA VAL A 98 10.46 13.90 -5.44
C VAL A 98 9.76 13.31 -6.67
N LEU A 99 9.75 14.07 -7.77
CA LEU A 99 9.19 13.61 -9.03
C LEU A 99 10.03 12.47 -9.63
N LEU A 100 9.40 11.53 -10.33
CA LEU A 100 10.08 10.37 -10.91
C LEU A 100 11.26 10.77 -11.82
N ALA A 101 11.13 11.85 -12.59
CA ALA A 101 12.19 12.33 -13.47
C ALA A 101 13.45 12.74 -12.69
N ASP A 102 13.28 13.49 -11.60
CA ASP A 102 14.39 13.92 -10.74
C ASP A 102 14.97 12.74 -9.96
N ALA A 103 14.12 11.83 -9.46
CA ALA A 103 14.56 10.60 -8.80
C ALA A 103 15.41 9.74 -9.74
N ARG A 104 15.00 9.57 -11.00
CA ARG A 104 15.76 8.82 -12.00
C ARG A 104 17.13 9.46 -12.25
N ARG A 105 17.19 10.79 -12.37
CA ARG A 105 18.46 11.50 -12.55
C ARG A 105 19.37 11.38 -11.33
N ALA A 106 18.82 11.51 -10.13
CA ALA A 106 19.58 11.46 -8.89
C ALA A 106 20.11 10.04 -8.59
N LEU A 107 19.34 9.01 -8.90
CA LEU A 107 19.70 7.62 -8.65
C LEU A 107 20.62 7.00 -9.71
N SER A 108 21.04 7.76 -10.74
CA SER A 108 22.09 7.30 -11.67
C SER A 108 23.43 7.05 -10.96
N ILE A 109 23.64 7.63 -9.78
CA ILE A 109 24.80 7.31 -8.92
C ILE A 109 24.84 5.84 -8.49
N CYS A 110 23.73 5.11 -8.63
CA CYS A 110 23.66 3.68 -8.36
C CYS A 110 24.05 2.82 -9.57
N ASP A 111 24.20 3.39 -10.76
CA ASP A 111 24.56 2.64 -11.97
C ASP A 111 25.97 2.04 -11.84
N GLY A 112 26.12 0.76 -12.18
CA GLY A 112 27.36 0.02 -12.02
C GLY A 112 27.73 -0.33 -10.56
N THR A 113 26.86 -0.01 -9.59
CA THR A 113 27.04 -0.36 -8.18
C THR A 113 26.16 -1.56 -7.78
N PRO A 114 26.41 -2.23 -6.64
CA PRO A 114 25.52 -3.27 -6.12
C PRO A 114 24.06 -2.82 -5.89
N LEU A 115 23.79 -1.50 -5.86
CA LEU A 115 22.45 -0.96 -5.68
C LEU A 115 21.64 -0.86 -6.98
N GLN A 116 22.25 -1.03 -8.16
CA GLN A 116 21.62 -0.76 -9.46
C GLN A 116 20.25 -1.43 -9.62
N ASP A 117 20.16 -2.75 -9.39
CA ASP A 117 18.91 -3.50 -9.58
C ASP A 117 17.80 -3.03 -8.64
N LYS A 118 18.16 -2.68 -7.39
CA LYS A 118 17.22 -2.17 -6.39
C LYS A 118 16.76 -0.75 -6.74
N ALA A 119 17.65 0.08 -7.25
CA ALA A 119 17.32 1.42 -7.72
C ALA A 119 16.35 1.35 -8.91
N GLN A 120 16.61 0.46 -9.87
CA GLN A 120 15.71 0.23 -11.01
C GLN A 120 14.34 -0.30 -10.56
N ALA A 121 14.31 -1.27 -9.65
CA ALA A 121 13.07 -1.79 -9.09
C ALA A 121 12.26 -0.70 -8.35
N LEU A 122 12.93 0.15 -7.57
CA LEU A 122 12.30 1.30 -6.90
C LEU A 122 11.77 2.32 -7.90
N LEU A 123 12.53 2.67 -8.95
CA LEU A 123 12.11 3.62 -9.98
C LEU A 123 10.91 3.11 -10.80
N ALA A 124 10.84 1.81 -11.06
CA ALA A 124 9.69 1.19 -11.76
C ALA A 124 8.38 1.33 -10.98
N GLN A 125 8.45 1.47 -9.66
CA GLN A 125 7.31 1.61 -8.76
C GLN A 125 7.41 2.89 -7.92
N TRP A 126 8.03 3.94 -8.45
CA TRP A 126 8.32 5.15 -7.68
C TRP A 126 7.03 5.72 -7.08
N PRO A 127 7.01 6.05 -5.78
CA PRO A 127 5.83 6.61 -5.14
C PRO A 127 5.40 7.93 -5.82
N ALA A 128 4.28 7.89 -6.55
CA ALA A 128 3.66 9.09 -7.12
C ALA A 128 3.34 10.12 -6.01
N ALA A 129 3.38 11.41 -6.35
CA ALA A 129 3.07 12.48 -5.41
C ALA A 129 1.57 12.50 -5.08
N SER A 130 1.15 11.86 -4.00
CA SER A 130 -0.24 11.72 -3.58
C SER A 130 -0.43 11.84 -2.06
N PRO A 131 -1.46 12.56 -1.59
CA PRO A 131 -1.74 12.76 -0.17
C PRO A 131 -2.16 11.48 0.56
N ASP A 132 -2.38 10.37 -0.15
CA ASP A 132 -2.85 9.10 0.41
C ASP A 132 -1.72 8.26 1.01
N GLY A 133 -0.48 8.58 0.67
CA GLY A 133 0.66 7.71 0.92
C GLY A 133 0.61 6.49 0.00
N ILE A 134 1.78 5.93 -0.29
CA ILE A 134 1.91 4.83 -1.26
C ILE A 134 2.70 3.70 -0.61
N GLN A 135 2.13 2.49 -0.71
CA GLN A 135 2.81 1.26 -0.38
C GLN A 135 3.40 0.65 -1.64
N VAL A 136 4.62 0.13 -1.54
CA VAL A 136 5.30 -0.60 -2.58
C VAL A 136 5.93 -1.84 -1.95
N ARG A 137 5.89 -2.96 -2.68
CA ARG A 137 6.37 -4.25 -2.20
C ARG A 137 7.44 -4.79 -3.14
N PHE A 138 8.48 -5.36 -2.56
CA PHE A 138 9.62 -5.92 -3.27
C PHE A 138 10.04 -7.27 -2.68
N ALA A 139 10.87 -8.00 -3.42
CA ALA A 139 11.49 -9.25 -2.99
C ALA A 139 10.47 -10.28 -2.44
N HIS A 140 9.40 -10.52 -3.20
CA HIS A 140 8.28 -11.41 -2.83
C HIS A 140 7.66 -11.00 -1.49
N ASP A 141 7.25 -9.74 -1.39
CA ASP A 141 6.66 -9.12 -0.21
C ASP A 141 7.54 -9.06 1.05
N ARG A 142 8.81 -9.50 0.99
CA ARG A 142 9.71 -9.44 2.15
C ARG A 142 10.22 -8.04 2.47
N VAL A 143 10.15 -7.11 1.50
CA VAL A 143 10.52 -5.71 1.71
C VAL A 143 9.32 -4.82 1.35
N VAL A 144 8.81 -4.11 2.34
CA VAL A 144 7.64 -3.23 2.21
C VAL A 144 8.10 -1.80 2.43
N LEU A 145 7.95 -0.95 1.41
CA LEU A 145 8.14 0.49 1.50
C LEU A 145 6.78 1.16 1.65
N GLN A 146 6.61 1.96 2.69
CA GLN A 146 5.45 2.83 2.87
C GLN A 146 5.93 4.28 2.90
N VAL A 147 5.57 5.07 1.89
CA VAL A 147 5.87 6.51 1.88
C VAL A 147 4.61 7.27 2.28
N LEU A 148 4.65 7.92 3.44
CA LEU A 148 3.62 8.81 3.95
C LEU A 148 3.94 10.23 3.49
N GLN A 149 3.07 10.82 2.69
CA GLN A 149 3.35 12.15 2.14
C GLN A 149 2.61 13.24 2.91
N GLY A 150 3.36 14.23 3.40
CA GLY A 150 2.85 15.35 4.19
C GLY A 150 3.74 15.71 5.37
N ASP A 151 3.20 16.53 6.27
CA ASP A 151 3.88 16.98 7.49
C ASP A 151 4.22 15.81 8.44
N VAL A 152 5.44 15.82 9.00
CA VAL A 152 5.94 14.77 9.88
C VAL A 152 5.14 14.66 11.19
N GLY A 153 4.75 15.79 11.78
CA GLY A 153 3.94 15.81 12.99
C GLY A 153 2.54 15.24 12.75
N ALA A 154 1.94 15.56 11.61
CA ALA A 154 0.65 15.01 11.19
C ALA A 154 0.72 13.50 10.90
N ALA A 155 1.71 13.05 10.14
CA ALA A 155 1.89 11.64 9.83
C ALA A 155 2.10 10.79 11.10
N LEU A 156 2.97 11.25 12.02
CA LEU A 156 3.20 10.57 13.30
C LEU A 156 1.96 10.57 14.20
N ARG A 157 1.03 11.52 14.05
CA ARG A 157 -0.23 11.51 14.79
C ARG A 157 -1.24 10.55 14.18
N ASP A 158 -1.36 10.52 12.86
CA ASP A 158 -2.43 9.80 12.16
C ASP A 158 -2.11 8.32 11.96
N TRP A 159 -0.84 7.94 11.81
CA TRP A 159 -0.46 6.57 11.47
C TRP A 159 -0.12 5.72 12.71
N PRO A 160 -0.86 4.62 12.95
CA PRO A 160 -0.51 3.68 14.01
C PRO A 160 0.65 2.80 13.56
N LEU A 161 1.83 3.01 14.14
CA LEU A 161 3.00 2.17 13.92
C LEU A 161 3.81 1.99 15.21
N GLN A 162 4.64 0.96 15.23
CA GLN A 162 5.65 0.69 16.26
C GLN A 162 6.98 0.37 15.57
N ALA A 163 7.84 1.38 15.43
CA ALA A 163 9.14 1.22 14.80
C ALA A 163 10.16 0.58 15.76
N ASP A 164 10.93 -0.38 15.26
CA ASP A 164 12.07 -0.98 15.95
C ASP A 164 13.34 -0.10 15.83
N ALA A 165 13.45 0.69 14.75
CA ALA A 165 14.53 1.63 14.53
C ALA A 165 14.03 2.92 13.85
N VAL A 166 14.68 4.05 14.13
CA VAL A 166 14.36 5.34 13.53
C VAL A 166 15.57 5.94 12.82
N TYR A 167 15.38 6.30 11.56
CA TYR A 167 16.29 7.13 10.79
C TYR A 167 15.79 8.57 10.89
N LEU A 168 16.38 9.32 11.82
CA LEU A 168 16.09 10.74 11.97
C LEU A 168 16.88 11.52 10.93
N ASP A 169 16.36 11.47 9.71
CA ASP A 169 16.92 12.12 8.53
C ASP A 169 16.00 13.21 7.99
N GLY A 170 16.63 14.24 7.41
CA GLY A 170 16.01 15.45 6.91
C GLY A 170 17.01 16.61 6.90
N PHE A 171 16.65 17.75 6.30
CA PHE A 171 17.51 18.93 6.25
C PHE A 171 17.88 19.44 7.65
N SER A 172 19.05 20.12 7.75
CA SER A 172 19.62 20.52 9.05
C SER A 172 18.61 21.25 9.96
N PRO A 173 18.72 21.14 11.30
CA PRO A 173 17.82 21.84 12.22
C PRO A 173 17.75 23.36 12.04
N ARG A 174 18.79 23.96 11.46
CA ARG A 174 18.80 25.39 11.11
C ARG A 174 17.90 25.71 9.91
N LEU A 175 17.84 24.80 8.94
CA LEU A 175 17.11 24.98 7.67
C LEU A 175 15.67 24.46 7.75
N ASN A 176 15.38 23.50 8.64
CA ASN A 176 14.07 22.89 8.79
C ASN A 176 13.64 22.75 10.26
N PRO A 177 13.60 23.84 11.05
CA PRO A 177 13.40 23.78 12.50
C PRO A 177 12.09 23.09 12.93
N ASP A 178 11.03 23.21 12.13
CA ASP A 178 9.70 22.63 12.42
C ASP A 178 9.75 21.11 12.58
N MET A 179 10.54 20.44 11.73
CA MET A 179 10.75 18.99 11.78
C MET A 179 11.49 18.56 13.06
N TRP A 180 12.44 19.38 13.53
CA TRP A 180 13.27 19.10 14.71
C TRP A 180 12.70 19.72 15.98
N SER A 181 11.37 19.73 16.10
CA SER A 181 10.66 20.39 17.19
C SER A 181 10.29 19.42 18.32
N PRO A 182 10.16 19.89 19.58
CA PRO A 182 9.70 19.06 20.70
C PRO A 182 8.39 18.30 20.45
N PRO A 183 7.36 18.88 19.80
CA PRO A 183 6.14 18.14 19.44
C PRO A 183 6.41 16.92 18.55
N VAL A 184 7.34 17.02 17.59
CA VAL A 184 7.70 15.92 16.70
C VAL A 184 8.41 14.82 17.46
N PHE A 185 9.40 15.14 18.31
CA PHE A 185 10.08 14.13 19.13
C PHE A 185 9.12 13.41 20.09
N LYS A 186 8.18 14.14 20.69
CA LYS A 186 7.13 13.54 21.55
C LYS A 186 6.17 12.65 20.75
N ALA A 187 5.82 13.05 19.52
CA ALA A 187 5.01 12.22 18.63
C ALA A 187 5.77 10.94 18.24
N LEU A 188 7.05 11.06 17.89
CA LEU A 188 7.94 9.96 17.55
C LEU A 188 8.03 8.93 18.67
N ALA A 189 8.27 9.36 19.91
CA ALA A 189 8.37 8.46 21.07
C ALA A 189 7.10 7.60 21.30
N ARG A 190 5.93 8.06 20.83
CA ARG A 190 4.67 7.30 20.91
C ARG A 190 4.48 6.30 19.77
N ARG A 191 5.35 6.32 18.76
CA ARG A 191 5.30 5.50 17.53
C ARG A 191 6.44 4.51 17.40
N VAL A 192 7.23 4.34 18.45
CA VAL A 192 8.35 3.41 18.51
C VAL A 192 8.06 2.26 19.48
N ALA A 193 8.62 1.09 19.20
CA ALA A 193 8.56 -0.07 20.08
C ALA A 193 9.47 0.13 21.32
N PRO A 194 9.25 -0.61 22.42
CA PRO A 194 10.22 -0.65 23.53
C PRO A 194 11.60 -1.05 23.04
N GLY A 195 12.63 -0.41 23.58
CA GLY A 195 14.01 -0.67 23.17
C GLY A 195 14.35 -0.21 21.75
N CYS A 196 13.47 0.55 21.09
CA CYS A 196 13.74 1.15 19.80
C CYS A 196 15.01 2.01 19.85
N THR A 197 15.79 1.96 18.78
CA THR A 197 16.92 2.87 18.58
C THR A 197 16.54 3.99 17.62
N ALA A 198 17.25 5.11 17.70
CA ALA A 198 17.20 6.15 16.70
C ALA A 198 18.62 6.60 16.35
N ALA A 199 18.86 6.97 15.10
CA ALA A 199 20.14 7.52 14.67
C ALA A 199 19.95 8.73 13.77
N THR A 200 20.86 9.71 13.87
CA THR A 200 20.88 10.91 13.05
C THR A 200 22.31 11.40 12.82
N TRP A 201 22.52 12.07 11.68
CA TRP A 201 23.78 12.75 11.40
C TRP A 201 23.92 14.08 12.17
N SER A 202 22.83 14.63 12.70
CA SER A 202 22.83 15.93 13.38
C SER A 202 23.24 15.81 14.86
N THR A 203 24.22 16.61 15.28
CA THR A 203 24.63 16.74 16.70
C THR A 203 24.10 18.00 17.38
N ALA A 204 23.14 18.69 16.75
CA ALA A 204 22.60 19.93 17.27
C ALA A 204 21.99 19.73 18.66
N ARG A 205 22.13 20.77 19.50
CA ARG A 205 21.64 20.74 20.89
C ARG A 205 20.14 20.46 20.97
N VAL A 206 19.34 21.11 20.11
CA VAL A 206 17.88 20.92 20.04
C VAL A 206 17.47 19.47 19.78
N VAL A 207 18.24 18.75 18.96
CA VAL A 207 17.95 17.34 18.63
C VAL A 207 18.26 16.45 19.82
N ARG A 208 19.43 16.65 20.45
CA ARG A 208 19.82 15.90 21.65
C ARG A 208 18.83 16.12 22.79
N GLU A 209 18.49 17.37 23.09
CA GLU A 209 17.56 17.72 24.17
C GLU A 209 16.15 17.22 23.88
N GLY A 210 15.68 17.36 22.63
CA GLY A 210 14.37 16.86 22.21
C GLY A 210 14.23 15.34 22.36
N LEU A 211 15.26 14.58 21.96
CA LEU A 211 15.29 13.12 22.16
C LEU A 211 15.31 12.72 23.64
N VAL A 212 16.12 13.39 24.46
CA VAL A 212 16.17 13.13 25.91
C VAL A 212 14.82 13.41 26.58
N GLN A 213 14.19 14.55 26.25
CA GLN A 213 12.86 14.90 26.74
C GLN A 213 11.78 13.91 26.28
N ALA A 214 11.95 13.33 25.08
CA ALA A 214 11.06 12.32 24.54
C ALA A 214 11.28 10.91 25.14
N GLY A 215 12.26 10.73 26.03
CA GLY A 215 12.48 9.48 26.77
C GLY A 215 13.62 8.61 26.25
N PHE A 216 14.46 9.12 25.35
CA PHE A 216 15.63 8.41 24.85
C PHE A 216 16.89 8.70 25.69
N ALA A 217 17.71 7.68 25.90
CA ALA A 217 19.12 7.87 26.27
C ALA A 217 19.90 8.16 24.98
N VAL A 218 20.73 9.22 24.97
CA VAL A 218 21.40 9.71 23.76
C VAL A 218 22.91 9.71 23.95
N GLU A 219 23.62 9.12 22.99
CA GLU A 219 25.07 9.03 22.96
C GLU A 219 25.62 9.64 21.66
N ARG A 220 26.86 10.15 21.74
CA ARG A 220 27.58 10.62 20.55
C ARG A 220 28.31 9.44 19.93
N ARG A 221 28.25 9.33 18.61
CA ARG A 221 29.00 8.34 17.84
C ARG A 221 29.98 9.01 16.88
N ALA A 222 31.14 8.39 16.67
CA ALA A 222 32.02 8.73 15.55
C ALA A 222 31.26 8.47 14.24
N GLY A 223 31.25 9.43 13.31
CA GLY A 223 30.68 9.22 11.97
C GLY A 223 31.75 8.91 10.94
N LEU A 224 31.40 9.07 9.65
CA LEU A 224 32.29 8.75 8.54
C LEU A 224 33.62 9.54 8.61
N ALA A 225 34.75 8.82 8.57
CA ALA A 225 36.11 9.37 8.50
C ALA A 225 36.45 10.43 9.58
N ASP A 226 36.06 10.19 10.85
CA ASP A 226 36.38 11.01 12.04
C ASP A 226 35.93 12.49 12.04
N LYS A 227 35.36 13.01 10.93
CA LYS A 227 35.12 14.45 10.76
C LYS A 227 33.70 14.93 11.12
N ARG A 228 32.68 14.05 11.16
CA ARG A 228 31.32 14.42 11.56
C ARG A 228 30.76 13.41 12.56
N ARG A 229 30.60 13.82 13.82
CA ARG A 229 29.95 13.00 14.86
C ARG A 229 28.45 12.93 14.57
N GLY A 230 27.82 11.80 14.82
CA GLY A 230 26.36 11.63 14.78
C GLY A 230 25.80 11.39 16.18
N LEU A 231 24.47 11.28 16.30
CA LEU A 231 23.82 10.84 17.53
C LEU A 231 23.20 9.46 17.34
N GLN A 232 23.36 8.63 18.36
CA GLN A 232 22.60 7.40 18.56
C GLN A 232 21.74 7.58 19.80
N ALA A 233 20.55 7.01 19.78
CA ALA A 233 19.63 7.07 20.89
C ALA A 233 18.91 5.73 21.08
N GLN A 234 18.56 5.40 22.32
CA GLN A 234 17.73 4.24 22.65
C GLN A 234 16.59 4.65 23.57
N LEU A 235 15.37 4.19 23.28
CA LEU A 235 14.22 4.47 24.12
C LEU A 235 14.35 3.72 25.45
N VAL A 236 14.59 4.47 26.53
CA VAL A 236 14.73 3.92 27.90
C VAL A 236 13.49 4.17 28.75
N ARG A 237 12.66 5.15 28.37
CA ARG A 237 11.38 5.45 29.04
C ARG A 237 10.27 5.52 28.02
N SER A 238 9.39 4.52 28.01
CA SER A 238 8.24 4.51 27.09
C SER A 238 7.13 5.44 27.60
N PRO A 239 6.60 6.34 26.76
CA PRO A 239 5.40 7.08 27.12
C PRO A 239 4.19 6.14 27.25
N PRO A 240 3.13 6.53 27.98
CA PRO A 240 1.89 5.75 28.06
C PRO A 240 1.38 5.46 26.64
N ARG A 241 1.23 4.18 26.31
CA ARG A 241 0.84 3.77 24.96
C ARG A 241 -0.60 4.19 24.68
N VAL A 242 -0.85 4.64 23.46
CA VAL A 242 -2.21 4.67 22.91
C VAL A 242 -2.67 3.21 22.80
N ARG A 243 -3.71 2.83 23.56
CA ARG A 243 -4.17 1.43 23.72
C ARG A 243 -4.49 0.74 22.39
N ASP A 244 -4.80 1.48 21.34
CA ASP A 244 -5.27 0.94 20.07
C ASP A 244 -4.16 0.32 19.19
N ALA A 245 -2.97 0.92 19.13
CA ALA A 245 -1.87 0.43 18.28
C ALA A 245 -1.22 -0.86 18.83
N ALA A 246 -1.26 -1.06 20.15
CA ALA A 246 -0.71 -2.25 20.79
C ALA A 246 -1.58 -3.50 20.57
N ARG A 247 -2.90 -3.35 20.41
CA ARG A 247 -3.83 -4.47 20.13
C ARG A 247 -3.70 -5.02 18.71
N ILE A 248 -3.47 -4.15 17.73
CA ILE A 248 -3.39 -4.55 16.31
C ILE A 248 -2.12 -5.37 16.00
N MET A 249 -1.00 -5.08 16.68
CA MET A 249 0.31 -5.63 16.30
C MET A 249 0.85 -6.76 17.20
N ASN A 250 0.43 -6.86 18.46
CA ASN A 250 1.06 -7.77 19.44
C ASN A 250 0.31 -9.11 19.64
N GLY A 251 -0.76 -9.39 18.88
CA GLY A 251 -1.61 -10.60 19.06
C GLY A 251 -1.30 -11.78 18.11
N TRP A 252 -0.29 -11.67 17.26
CA TRP A 252 -0.02 -12.65 16.22
C TRP A 252 0.87 -13.81 16.74
N ASN A 253 0.31 -14.75 17.51
CA ASN A 253 0.87 -16.10 17.66
C ASN A 253 0.82 -16.90 16.32
N GLU A 254 1.48 -18.05 16.21
CA GLU A 254 1.52 -18.86 14.96
C GLU A 254 0.26 -19.71 14.72
N GLN A 255 -0.80 -19.51 15.51
CA GLN A 255 -1.99 -20.37 15.43
C GLN A 255 -2.66 -20.26 14.05
N PRO A 256 -3.03 -21.39 13.43
CA PRO A 256 -3.75 -21.40 12.17
C PRO A 256 -5.05 -20.59 12.25
N ALA A 257 -5.41 -19.94 11.15
CA ALA A 257 -6.67 -19.22 11.02
C ALA A 257 -7.71 -20.03 10.24
N VAL A 258 -8.98 -19.87 10.58
CA VAL A 258 -10.09 -20.35 9.76
C VAL A 258 -10.75 -19.16 9.08
N ILE A 259 -10.86 -19.20 7.77
CA ILE A 259 -11.54 -18.19 6.95
C ILE A 259 -12.84 -18.81 6.46
N ILE A 260 -13.96 -18.10 6.63
CA ILE A 260 -15.28 -18.54 6.18
C ILE A 260 -15.70 -17.68 4.99
N GLY A 261 -15.78 -18.30 3.82
CA GLY A 261 -16.03 -17.67 2.52
C GLY A 261 -14.78 -17.66 1.63
N ALA A 262 -14.91 -18.16 0.40
CA ALA A 262 -13.88 -18.26 -0.63
C ALA A 262 -14.18 -17.35 -1.85
N GLY A 263 -14.73 -16.17 -1.57
CA GLY A 263 -14.79 -15.05 -2.53
C GLY A 263 -13.52 -14.19 -2.49
N LEU A 264 -13.57 -13.01 -3.13
CA LEU A 264 -12.42 -12.10 -3.23
C LEU A 264 -11.80 -11.77 -1.86
N ALA A 265 -12.64 -11.46 -0.87
CA ALA A 265 -12.20 -11.09 0.48
C ALA A 265 -11.50 -12.27 1.19
N GLY A 266 -12.06 -13.47 1.12
CA GLY A 266 -11.49 -14.65 1.77
C GLY A 266 -10.16 -15.06 1.15
N ALA A 267 -10.07 -15.01 -0.18
CA ALA A 267 -8.83 -15.27 -0.91
C ALA A 267 -7.74 -14.25 -0.57
N ALA A 268 -8.07 -12.95 -0.51
CA ALA A 268 -7.14 -11.91 -0.10
C ALA A 268 -6.62 -12.13 1.33
N CYS A 269 -7.52 -12.49 2.26
CA CYS A 269 -7.14 -12.81 3.64
C CYS A 269 -6.23 -14.04 3.72
N ALA A 270 -6.55 -15.11 2.98
CA ALA A 270 -5.75 -16.33 2.95
C ALA A 270 -4.33 -16.07 2.44
N GLN A 271 -4.20 -15.32 1.34
CA GLN A 271 -2.92 -14.95 0.77
C GLN A 271 -2.11 -14.07 1.74
N ALA A 272 -2.73 -13.05 2.34
CA ALA A 272 -2.05 -12.17 3.29
C ALA A 272 -1.56 -12.91 4.55
N LEU A 273 -2.35 -13.87 5.05
CA LEU A 273 -1.98 -14.69 6.20
C LEU A 273 -0.86 -15.69 5.85
N SER A 274 -0.94 -16.34 4.69
CA SER A 274 0.11 -17.21 4.17
C SER A 274 1.44 -16.46 4.00
N ALA A 275 1.42 -15.25 3.45
CA ALA A 275 2.60 -14.37 3.34
C ALA A 275 3.17 -13.96 4.71
N ALA A 276 2.33 -13.95 5.76
CA ALA A 276 2.76 -13.73 7.14
C ALA A 276 3.21 -15.02 7.87
N GLY A 277 3.25 -16.16 7.16
CA GLY A 277 3.62 -17.46 7.73
C GLY A 277 2.52 -18.09 8.58
N VAL A 278 1.26 -17.68 8.42
CA VAL A 278 0.11 -18.23 9.16
C VAL A 278 -0.67 -19.18 8.26
N ALA A 279 -0.70 -20.47 8.65
CA ALA A 279 -1.50 -21.47 7.95
C ALA A 279 -3.01 -21.15 8.04
N CYS A 280 -3.74 -21.43 6.96
CA CYS A 280 -5.16 -21.09 6.85
C CYS A 280 -6.00 -22.26 6.32
N LEU A 281 -7.16 -22.47 6.94
CA LEU A 281 -8.24 -23.30 6.39
C LEU A 281 -9.35 -22.39 5.88
N VAL A 282 -9.68 -22.47 4.59
CA VAL A 282 -10.74 -21.70 3.95
C VAL A 282 -11.94 -22.62 3.74
N LEU A 283 -13.05 -22.30 4.41
CA LEU A 283 -14.31 -23.03 4.30
C LEU A 283 -15.29 -22.26 3.41
N ASP A 284 -15.92 -22.92 2.45
CA ASP A 284 -17.03 -22.34 1.69
C ASP A 284 -18.19 -23.34 1.58
N ARG A 285 -19.42 -22.81 1.52
CA ARG A 285 -20.63 -23.62 1.28
C ARG A 285 -20.67 -24.19 -0.14
N ALA A 286 -20.07 -23.48 -1.09
CA ALA A 286 -20.03 -23.86 -2.48
C ALA A 286 -18.95 -24.94 -2.70
N ALA A 287 -19.11 -25.75 -3.75
CA ALA A 287 -18.19 -26.85 -4.00
C ALA A 287 -16.80 -26.34 -4.41
N GLU A 288 -16.78 -25.26 -5.19
CA GLU A 288 -15.57 -24.61 -5.69
C GLU A 288 -15.50 -23.14 -5.24
N PRO A 289 -14.29 -22.55 -5.16
CA PRO A 289 -14.17 -21.14 -4.81
C PRO A 289 -14.76 -20.24 -5.91
N ALA A 290 -15.02 -18.98 -5.56
CA ALA A 290 -15.59 -17.98 -6.46
C ALA A 290 -16.98 -18.30 -7.03
N GLN A 291 -17.78 -19.18 -6.41
CA GLN A 291 -19.14 -19.50 -6.88
C GLN A 291 -20.25 -18.53 -6.37
N GLY A 292 -19.86 -17.46 -5.67
CA GLY A 292 -20.76 -16.37 -5.25
C GLY A 292 -20.64 -15.12 -6.14
N ALA A 293 -20.81 -13.94 -5.56
CA ALA A 293 -20.70 -12.66 -6.26
C ALA A 293 -19.32 -12.41 -6.93
N SER A 294 -18.29 -13.13 -6.49
CA SER A 294 -16.94 -13.07 -7.07
C SER A 294 -16.75 -13.95 -8.32
N GLY A 295 -17.78 -14.63 -8.81
CA GLY A 295 -17.70 -15.57 -9.94
C GLY A 295 -17.87 -14.97 -11.33
N ASN A 296 -17.89 -13.64 -11.45
CA ASN A 296 -18.03 -12.99 -12.74
C ASN A 296 -16.83 -13.29 -13.66
N PRO A 297 -17.02 -13.41 -15.00
CA PRO A 297 -15.91 -13.64 -15.93
C PRO A 297 -14.84 -12.54 -15.95
N ALA A 298 -15.20 -11.33 -15.52
CA ALA A 298 -14.30 -10.20 -15.35
C ALA A 298 -14.83 -9.25 -14.26
N GLY A 299 -13.92 -8.68 -13.48
CA GLY A 299 -14.17 -7.66 -12.48
C GLY A 299 -13.30 -6.43 -12.73
N LEU A 300 -13.93 -5.26 -12.79
CA LEU A 300 -13.23 -3.98 -12.94
C LEU A 300 -12.64 -3.53 -11.60
N PHE A 301 -11.50 -2.85 -11.66
CA PHE A 301 -10.94 -2.12 -10.53
C PHE A 301 -10.38 -0.77 -10.99
N HIS A 302 -10.63 0.29 -10.22
CA HIS A 302 -10.06 1.61 -10.45
C HIS A 302 -10.17 2.47 -9.19
N GLY A 303 -9.40 3.55 -9.12
CA GLY A 303 -9.52 4.54 -8.05
C GLY A 303 -10.74 5.44 -8.29
N VAL A 304 -11.22 6.12 -7.24
CA VAL A 304 -12.34 7.07 -7.39
C VAL A 304 -11.91 8.50 -7.11
N LEU A 305 -12.68 9.43 -7.67
CA LEU A 305 -12.48 10.87 -7.53
C LEU A 305 -13.75 11.49 -6.95
N HIS A 306 -13.61 12.23 -5.86
CA HIS A 306 -14.69 13.01 -5.26
C HIS A 306 -14.18 14.42 -4.92
N PRO A 307 -14.97 15.50 -5.15
CA PRO A 307 -14.55 16.87 -4.86
C PRO A 307 -14.08 17.13 -3.42
N GLU A 308 -14.69 16.44 -2.44
CA GLU A 308 -14.35 16.58 -1.03
C GLU A 308 -13.07 15.84 -0.62
N ASP A 309 -12.64 14.90 -1.45
CA ASP A 309 -11.53 13.98 -1.19
C ASP A 309 -11.56 13.30 0.19
N GLY A 310 -12.76 12.85 0.56
CA GLY A 310 -12.99 12.16 1.83
C GLY A 310 -12.30 10.80 1.94
N ALA A 311 -12.38 10.18 3.13
CA ALA A 311 -11.73 8.90 3.42
C ALA A 311 -12.08 7.80 2.41
N HIS A 312 -13.31 7.79 1.88
CA HIS A 312 -13.75 6.85 0.85
C HIS A 312 -12.94 6.99 -0.45
N ALA A 313 -12.77 8.21 -0.95
CA ALA A 313 -12.03 8.48 -2.18
C ALA A 313 -10.58 8.00 -2.07
N ARG A 314 -9.96 8.39 -0.95
CA ARG A 314 -8.58 8.11 -0.59
C ARG A 314 -8.32 6.61 -0.44
N LEU A 315 -9.22 5.91 0.26
CA LEU A 315 -9.15 4.46 0.42
C LEU A 315 -9.20 3.74 -0.92
N LEU A 316 -10.17 4.08 -1.79
CA LEU A 316 -10.32 3.40 -3.07
C LEU A 316 -9.20 3.72 -4.06
N ARG A 317 -8.63 4.93 -4.04
CA ARG A 317 -7.41 5.22 -4.81
C ARG A 317 -6.22 4.40 -4.35
N ALA A 318 -5.96 4.34 -3.04
CA ALA A 318 -4.88 3.52 -2.49
C ALA A 318 -5.11 2.02 -2.80
N ALA A 319 -6.34 1.54 -2.65
CA ALA A 319 -6.71 0.16 -2.97
C ALA A 319 -6.52 -0.16 -4.46
N ALA A 320 -6.88 0.74 -5.37
CA ALA A 320 -6.67 0.54 -6.81
C ALA A 320 -5.18 0.52 -7.18
N TRP A 321 -4.37 1.36 -6.54
CA TRP A 321 -2.93 1.34 -6.72
C TRP A 321 -2.33 0.00 -6.27
N MET A 322 -2.70 -0.47 -5.08
CA MET A 322 -2.27 -1.77 -4.55
C MET A 322 -2.77 -2.93 -5.41
N ALA A 323 -4.02 -2.87 -5.89
CA ALA A 323 -4.59 -3.86 -6.79
C ALA A 323 -3.77 -3.97 -8.08
N ARG A 324 -3.40 -2.84 -8.71
CA ARG A 324 -2.53 -2.86 -9.88
C ARG A 324 -1.18 -3.48 -9.59
N GLN A 325 -0.50 -3.08 -8.51
CA GLN A 325 0.80 -3.67 -8.13
C GLN A 325 0.69 -5.19 -7.94
N HIS A 326 -0.42 -5.65 -7.37
CA HIS A 326 -0.65 -7.06 -7.11
C HIS A 326 -0.99 -7.85 -8.39
N TYR A 327 -1.85 -7.31 -9.25
CA TYR A 327 -2.34 -8.00 -10.44
C TYR A 327 -1.38 -7.91 -11.64
N ALA A 328 -0.60 -6.83 -11.77
CA ALA A 328 0.25 -6.61 -12.94
C ALA A 328 1.22 -7.77 -13.22
N PRO A 329 1.99 -8.28 -12.24
CA PRO A 329 2.87 -9.42 -12.50
C PRO A 329 2.12 -10.70 -12.88
N LEU A 330 0.90 -10.91 -12.37
CA LEU A 330 0.08 -12.07 -12.67
C LEU A 330 -0.48 -12.01 -14.09
N VAL A 331 -0.93 -10.83 -14.52
CA VAL A 331 -1.45 -10.58 -15.87
C VAL A 331 -0.33 -10.63 -16.90
N GLU A 332 0.80 -9.97 -16.64
CA GLU A 332 1.96 -9.95 -17.55
C GLU A 332 2.57 -11.34 -17.75
N SER A 333 2.57 -12.18 -16.71
CA SER A 333 2.99 -13.59 -16.80
C SER A 333 1.88 -14.54 -17.29
N SER A 334 0.72 -14.02 -17.71
CA SER A 334 -0.44 -14.80 -18.17
C SER A 334 -0.95 -15.83 -17.16
N ARG A 335 -0.66 -15.67 -15.86
CA ARG A 335 -1.18 -16.53 -14.79
C ARG A 335 -2.67 -16.30 -14.53
N ILE A 336 -3.13 -15.06 -14.72
CA ILE A 336 -4.55 -14.72 -14.68
C ILE A 336 -4.92 -13.88 -15.91
N PRO A 337 -6.12 -14.07 -16.49
CA PRO A 337 -6.64 -13.14 -17.49
C PRO A 337 -6.89 -11.75 -16.89
N GLY A 338 -6.54 -10.71 -17.65
CA GLY A 338 -6.85 -9.34 -17.27
C GLY A 338 -6.12 -8.29 -18.10
N GLN A 339 -6.35 -7.04 -17.74
CA GLN A 339 -5.66 -5.86 -18.25
C GLN A 339 -5.53 -4.85 -17.11
N VAL A 340 -4.31 -4.37 -16.84
CA VAL A 340 -4.02 -3.49 -15.69
C VAL A 340 -3.51 -2.10 -16.12
N GLN A 341 -3.62 -1.80 -17.42
CA GLN A 341 -3.07 -0.61 -18.05
C GLN A 341 -4.17 0.36 -18.49
N GLY A 342 -5.06 0.70 -17.57
CA GLY A 342 -6.04 1.75 -17.78
C GLY A 342 -7.49 1.27 -17.75
N LEU A 343 -8.34 2.13 -17.21
CA LEU A 343 -9.78 2.05 -17.30
C LEU A 343 -10.34 3.42 -17.65
N ILE A 344 -11.29 3.45 -18.58
CA ILE A 344 -11.94 4.68 -19.03
C ILE A 344 -13.32 4.77 -18.38
N ARG A 345 -13.62 5.89 -17.72
CA ARG A 345 -14.95 6.20 -17.21
C ARG A 345 -15.55 7.36 -17.98
N ALA A 346 -16.55 7.07 -18.79
CA ALA A 346 -17.37 8.05 -19.49
C ALA A 346 -18.05 9.01 -18.51
N GLU A 347 -18.06 10.30 -18.84
CA GLU A 347 -18.72 11.35 -18.06
C GLU A 347 -19.63 12.19 -18.97
N PRO A 348 -20.84 11.69 -19.31
CA PRO A 348 -21.75 12.35 -20.26
C PRO A 348 -22.10 13.80 -19.91
N ASP A 349 -22.27 14.09 -18.62
CA ASP A 349 -22.58 15.43 -18.10
C ASP A 349 -21.31 16.25 -17.76
N GLY A 350 -20.14 15.68 -18.06
CA GLY A 350 -18.84 16.26 -17.74
C GLY A 350 -18.46 17.41 -18.67
N GLN A 351 -17.67 18.34 -18.13
CA GLN A 351 -17.01 19.40 -18.91
C GLN A 351 -15.51 19.31 -18.69
N THR A 352 -14.74 19.21 -19.77
CA THR A 352 -13.27 19.05 -19.73
C THR A 352 -12.61 20.05 -18.80
N ALA A 353 -12.95 21.34 -18.90
CA ALA A 353 -12.37 22.40 -18.08
C ALA A 353 -12.68 22.22 -16.57
N ARG A 354 -13.91 21.82 -16.22
CA ARG A 354 -14.30 21.57 -14.82
C ARG A 354 -13.58 20.35 -14.24
N MET A 355 -13.45 19.30 -15.04
CA MET A 355 -12.74 18.08 -14.65
C MET A 355 -11.24 18.35 -14.44
N GLN A 356 -10.62 19.13 -15.34
CA GLN A 356 -9.22 19.56 -15.19
C GLN A 356 -9.02 20.41 -13.94
N ALA A 357 -9.91 21.38 -13.69
CA ALA A 357 -9.87 22.20 -12.48
C ALA A 357 -10.00 21.35 -11.20
N LEU A 358 -10.83 20.30 -11.22
CA LEU A 358 -10.97 19.38 -10.09
C LEU A 358 -9.67 18.60 -9.82
N VAL A 359 -9.03 18.04 -10.86
CA VAL A 359 -7.75 17.31 -10.70
C VAL A 359 -6.67 18.23 -10.16
N GLN A 360 -6.58 19.46 -10.69
CA GLN A 360 -5.65 20.48 -10.22
C GLN A 360 -5.91 20.87 -8.76
N ALA A 361 -7.17 21.09 -8.38
CA ALA A 361 -7.54 21.46 -7.01
C ALA A 361 -7.25 20.36 -5.98
N LEU A 362 -7.32 19.09 -6.41
CA LEU A 362 -6.98 17.94 -5.58
C LEU A 362 -5.47 17.64 -5.57
N GLY A 363 -4.69 18.24 -6.49
CA GLY A 363 -3.26 17.99 -6.63
C GLY A 363 -2.95 16.52 -6.99
N LEU A 364 -3.86 15.84 -7.68
CA LEU A 364 -3.66 14.45 -8.07
C LEU A 364 -2.84 14.38 -9.36
N PRO A 365 -1.77 13.56 -9.41
CA PRO A 365 -0.90 13.50 -10.56
C PRO A 365 -1.48 12.56 -11.63
N THR A 366 -0.93 12.63 -12.84
CA THR A 366 -1.48 11.95 -14.03
C THR A 366 -1.41 10.43 -13.94
N GLU A 367 -0.62 9.87 -13.02
CA GLU A 367 -0.56 8.43 -12.73
C GLU A 367 -1.85 7.91 -12.06
N PHE A 368 -2.57 8.77 -11.33
CA PHE A 368 -3.84 8.40 -10.70
C PHE A 368 -5.04 8.63 -11.61
N VAL A 369 -5.10 9.80 -12.26
CA VAL A 369 -6.25 10.20 -13.07
C VAL A 369 -5.85 11.22 -14.13
N GLN A 370 -6.44 11.08 -15.32
CA GLN A 370 -6.31 12.02 -16.42
C GLN A 370 -7.69 12.36 -16.97
N VAL A 371 -7.82 13.57 -17.52
CA VAL A 371 -9.02 14.00 -18.25
C VAL A 371 -8.78 13.74 -19.72
N LEU A 372 -9.65 12.95 -20.35
CA LEU A 372 -9.66 12.75 -21.79
C LEU A 372 -10.75 13.61 -22.43
N THR A 373 -10.38 14.39 -23.45
CA THR A 373 -11.33 15.09 -24.32
C THR A 373 -12.11 14.08 -25.17
N PRO A 374 -13.32 14.43 -25.66
CA PRO A 374 -14.10 13.54 -26.52
C PRO A 374 -13.29 12.96 -27.69
N GLN A 375 -12.46 13.79 -28.31
CA GLN A 375 -11.59 13.40 -29.42
C GLN A 375 -10.50 12.41 -28.97
N GLN A 376 -9.90 12.62 -27.80
CA GLN A 376 -8.83 11.75 -27.29
C GLN A 376 -9.33 10.33 -27.03
N TRP A 377 -10.39 10.16 -26.24
CA TRP A 377 -10.87 8.81 -25.92
C TRP A 377 -11.68 8.19 -27.06
N GLY A 378 -12.36 8.99 -27.88
CA GLY A 378 -12.92 8.52 -29.14
C GLY A 378 -11.85 7.93 -30.06
N GLY A 379 -10.67 8.55 -30.14
CA GLY A 379 -9.51 7.98 -30.82
C GLY A 379 -9.04 6.64 -30.22
N LEU A 380 -8.97 6.53 -28.89
CA LEU A 380 -8.59 5.29 -28.20
C LEU A 380 -9.53 4.10 -28.48
N LEU A 381 -10.82 4.39 -28.69
CA LEU A 381 -11.84 3.39 -28.98
C LEU A 381 -12.06 3.17 -30.49
N GLY A 382 -11.43 3.94 -31.37
CA GLY A 382 -11.71 3.92 -32.79
C GLY A 382 -13.10 4.48 -33.16
N LEU A 383 -13.70 5.29 -32.29
CA LEU A 383 -15.01 5.92 -32.45
C LEU A 383 -14.95 7.47 -32.29
N PRO A 384 -14.00 8.17 -32.95
CA PRO A 384 -13.70 9.58 -32.66
C PRO A 384 -14.84 10.56 -32.93
N GLN A 385 -15.82 10.19 -33.76
CA GLN A 385 -16.94 11.05 -34.15
C GLN A 385 -18.24 10.77 -33.37
N VAL A 386 -18.30 9.68 -32.61
CA VAL A 386 -19.52 9.27 -31.88
C VAL A 386 -19.56 9.90 -30.49
N LEU A 387 -18.40 10.14 -29.91
CA LEU A 387 -18.27 10.54 -28.51
C LEU A 387 -18.18 12.06 -28.41
N GLN A 388 -19.16 12.66 -27.72
CA GLN A 388 -19.31 14.11 -27.61
C GLN A 388 -19.06 14.66 -26.20
N TYR A 389 -18.66 13.79 -25.27
CA TYR A 389 -18.45 14.11 -23.85
C TYR A 389 -17.07 13.64 -23.38
N PRO A 390 -16.49 14.25 -22.33
CA PRO A 390 -15.19 13.87 -21.82
C PRO A 390 -15.24 12.55 -21.01
N ALA A 391 -14.07 12.03 -20.67
CA ALA A 391 -13.94 10.84 -19.84
C ALA A 391 -12.79 10.98 -18.83
N TRP A 392 -12.87 10.24 -17.73
CA TRP A 392 -11.72 9.98 -16.88
C TRP A 392 -10.94 8.80 -17.43
N LEU A 393 -9.62 8.93 -17.49
CA LEU A 393 -8.71 7.79 -17.59
C LEU A 393 -8.11 7.55 -16.22
N TYR A 394 -8.23 6.32 -15.72
CA TYR A 394 -7.52 5.84 -14.54
C TYR A 394 -6.38 4.93 -15.00
N PRO A 395 -5.14 5.41 -15.16
CA PRO A 395 -4.04 4.59 -15.66
C PRO A 395 -3.75 3.40 -14.75
N GLY A 396 -3.98 3.57 -13.44
CA GLY A 396 -3.89 2.50 -12.45
C GLY A 396 -5.06 1.51 -12.42
N GLY A 397 -6.10 1.73 -13.23
CA GLY A 397 -7.28 0.88 -13.30
C GLY A 397 -7.17 -0.23 -14.35
N GLY A 398 -8.16 -1.10 -14.37
CA GLY A 398 -8.21 -2.22 -15.29
C GLY A 398 -9.30 -3.23 -14.96
N TRP A 399 -9.09 -4.47 -15.37
CA TRP A 399 -9.94 -5.61 -15.06
C TRP A 399 -9.12 -6.90 -14.90
N ILE A 400 -9.64 -7.85 -14.14
CA ILE A 400 -9.10 -9.22 -14.03
C ILE A 400 -10.23 -10.24 -14.06
N ASP A 401 -9.94 -11.50 -14.38
CA ASP A 401 -10.80 -12.63 -14.03
C ASP A 401 -10.68 -12.88 -12.50
N PRO A 402 -11.70 -12.54 -11.70
CA PRO A 402 -11.66 -12.68 -10.25
C PRO A 402 -11.59 -14.15 -9.81
N GLY A 403 -12.22 -15.06 -10.55
CA GLY A 403 -12.21 -16.48 -10.24
C GLY A 403 -10.82 -17.10 -10.45
N ALA A 404 -10.13 -16.71 -11.52
CA ALA A 404 -8.75 -17.10 -11.76
C ALA A 404 -7.82 -16.58 -10.66
N TRP A 405 -7.96 -15.31 -10.27
CA TRP A 405 -7.17 -14.74 -9.18
C TRP A 405 -7.46 -15.40 -7.83
N ILE A 406 -8.73 -15.69 -7.51
CA ILE A 406 -9.09 -16.39 -6.27
C ILE A 406 -8.40 -17.75 -6.19
N ARG A 407 -8.37 -18.53 -7.29
CA ARG A 407 -7.67 -19.81 -7.32
C ARG A 407 -6.15 -19.66 -7.12
N GLU A 408 -5.53 -18.66 -7.73
CA GLU A 408 -4.11 -18.34 -7.54
C GLU A 408 -3.80 -17.89 -6.08
N ALA A 409 -4.70 -17.14 -5.47
CA ALA A 409 -4.55 -16.71 -4.08
C ALA A 409 -4.76 -17.86 -3.07
N LEU A 410 -5.56 -18.86 -3.41
CA LEU A 410 -5.80 -20.05 -2.58
C LEU A 410 -4.78 -21.18 -2.80
N SER A 411 -3.97 -21.13 -3.87
CA SER A 411 -2.90 -22.10 -4.13
C SER A 411 -1.62 -21.84 -3.33
N GLN A 412 -1.60 -20.79 -2.52
CA GLN A 412 -0.44 -20.39 -1.73
C GLN A 412 -0.06 -21.46 -0.68
N PRO A 413 1.23 -21.64 -0.37
CA PRO A 413 1.66 -22.58 0.64
C PRO A 413 0.97 -22.34 1.99
N GLY A 414 0.57 -23.42 2.67
CA GLY A 414 -0.12 -23.32 3.97
C GLY A 414 -1.59 -22.87 3.90
N VAL A 415 -2.15 -22.64 2.70
CA VAL A 415 -3.60 -22.43 2.51
C VAL A 415 -4.24 -23.76 2.09
N ARG A 416 -5.30 -24.16 2.81
CA ARG A 416 -6.12 -25.31 2.46
C ARG A 416 -7.56 -24.85 2.22
N PHE A 417 -8.10 -25.13 1.04
CA PHE A 417 -9.51 -24.92 0.74
C PHE A 417 -10.33 -26.18 1.02
N GLN A 418 -11.55 -26.00 1.53
CA GLN A 418 -12.55 -27.04 1.72
C GLN A 418 -13.93 -26.50 1.33
N GLY A 419 -14.40 -26.89 0.14
CA GLY A 419 -15.74 -26.59 -0.36
C GLY A 419 -16.82 -27.49 0.26
N SER A 420 -18.06 -27.29 -0.16
CA SER A 420 -19.25 -28.04 0.29
C SER A 420 -19.37 -28.11 1.82
N THR A 421 -18.89 -27.06 2.51
CA THR A 421 -18.78 -26.99 3.97
C THR A 421 -19.53 -25.76 4.48
N PRO A 422 -20.88 -25.78 4.46
CA PRO A 422 -21.67 -24.68 4.98
C PRO A 422 -21.52 -24.56 6.49
N VAL A 423 -21.01 -23.42 6.96
CA VAL A 423 -20.95 -23.08 8.38
C VAL A 423 -22.29 -22.52 8.83
N ALA A 424 -22.87 -23.13 9.86
CA ALA A 424 -24.17 -22.73 10.41
C ALA A 424 -24.03 -21.86 11.67
N ARG A 425 -23.04 -22.15 12.52
CA ARG A 425 -22.93 -21.51 13.83
C ARG A 425 -21.49 -21.45 14.33
N LEU A 426 -21.20 -20.37 15.06
CA LEU A 426 -19.97 -20.18 15.80
C LEU A 426 -20.28 -20.22 17.29
N GLN A 427 -19.47 -20.94 18.07
CA GLN A 427 -19.59 -20.98 19.52
C GLN A 427 -18.23 -20.74 20.16
N ARG A 428 -18.15 -19.81 21.11
CA ARG A 428 -16.94 -19.61 21.91
C ARG A 428 -16.93 -20.62 23.06
N LEU A 429 -15.90 -21.46 23.13
CA LEU A 429 -15.62 -22.36 24.25
C LEU A 429 -14.21 -22.07 24.77
N GLY A 430 -14.13 -21.44 25.95
CA GLY A 430 -12.85 -20.97 26.49
C GLY A 430 -12.15 -19.99 25.53
N GLN A 431 -10.91 -20.31 25.13
CA GLN A 431 -10.15 -19.49 24.19
C GLN A 431 -10.47 -19.80 22.72
N ASP A 432 -11.15 -20.90 22.43
CA ASP A 432 -11.40 -21.35 21.07
C ASP A 432 -12.80 -20.98 20.59
N TRP A 433 -12.89 -20.80 19.29
CA TRP A 433 -14.13 -20.81 18.53
C TRP A 433 -14.32 -22.19 17.92
N VAL A 434 -15.47 -22.79 18.22
CA VAL A 434 -15.95 -24.01 17.59
C VAL A 434 -16.83 -23.62 16.41
N VAL A 435 -16.44 -24.05 15.21
CA VAL A 435 -17.14 -23.83 13.96
C VAL A 435 -18.01 -25.05 13.68
N MET A 436 -19.32 -24.87 13.61
CA MET A 436 -20.28 -25.96 13.44
C MET A 436 -20.95 -25.91 12.07
N GLY A 437 -21.12 -27.09 11.47
CA GLY A 437 -21.84 -27.30 10.23
C GLY A 437 -23.36 -27.29 10.41
N VAL A 438 -24.07 -27.33 9.29
CA VAL A 438 -25.55 -27.39 9.25
C VAL A 438 -26.12 -28.67 9.85
N ASP A 439 -25.34 -29.75 9.88
CA ASP A 439 -25.68 -31.04 10.49
C ASP A 439 -25.40 -31.09 12.00
N GLY A 440 -24.96 -29.97 12.59
CA GLY A 440 -24.59 -29.87 14.00
C GLY A 440 -23.21 -30.44 14.33
N ARG A 441 -22.46 -30.96 13.34
CA ARG A 441 -21.11 -31.47 13.58
C ARG A 441 -20.11 -30.33 13.73
N VAL A 442 -19.09 -30.56 14.55
CA VAL A 442 -17.93 -29.67 14.64
C VAL A 442 -17.08 -29.85 13.38
N LEU A 443 -16.90 -28.76 12.64
CA LEU A 443 -16.05 -28.72 11.45
C LEU A 443 -14.59 -28.49 11.83
N VAL A 444 -14.35 -27.54 12.73
CA VAL A 444 -13.02 -27.17 13.22
C VAL A 444 -13.13 -26.35 14.51
N ALA A 445 -12.12 -26.43 15.38
CA ALA A 445 -11.93 -25.51 16.50
C ALA A 445 -10.67 -24.67 16.29
N THR A 446 -10.73 -23.37 16.56
CA THR A 446 -9.61 -22.45 16.36
C THR A 446 -9.69 -21.23 17.27
N GLN A 447 -8.55 -20.63 17.60
CA GLN A 447 -8.52 -19.33 18.30
C GLN A 447 -8.82 -18.16 17.36
N ARG A 448 -8.83 -18.37 16.03
CA ARG A 448 -8.88 -17.31 15.02
C ARG A 448 -9.83 -17.62 13.90
N ILE A 449 -10.83 -16.75 13.76
CA ILE A 449 -11.79 -16.80 12.67
C ILE A 449 -11.77 -15.48 11.91
N VAL A 450 -11.80 -15.58 10.59
CA VAL A 450 -12.02 -14.46 9.67
C VAL A 450 -13.32 -14.72 8.92
N LEU A 451 -14.26 -13.77 9.00
CA LEU A 451 -15.57 -13.88 8.35
C LEU A 451 -15.57 -13.11 7.04
N CYS A 452 -15.72 -13.84 5.93
CA CYS A 452 -15.70 -13.33 4.56
C CYS A 452 -16.97 -13.74 3.79
N THR A 453 -18.11 -13.80 4.48
CA THR A 453 -19.40 -14.32 3.96
C THR A 453 -20.34 -13.22 3.43
N ALA A 454 -19.82 -12.02 3.13
CA ALA A 454 -20.62 -10.87 2.70
C ALA A 454 -21.80 -10.59 3.66
N ALA A 455 -23.03 -10.39 3.16
CA ALA A 455 -24.20 -10.13 3.99
C ALA A 455 -24.59 -11.31 4.90
N ASP A 456 -24.15 -12.54 4.60
CA ASP A 456 -24.45 -13.72 5.41
C ASP A 456 -23.72 -13.70 6.77
N VAL A 457 -22.76 -12.79 6.96
CA VAL A 457 -22.06 -12.59 8.24
C VAL A 457 -23.02 -12.31 9.40
N CYS A 458 -24.14 -11.63 9.13
CA CYS A 458 -25.16 -11.31 10.12
C CYS A 458 -25.86 -12.55 10.68
N ALA A 459 -25.83 -13.68 9.97
CA ALA A 459 -26.37 -14.95 10.47
C ALA A 459 -25.39 -15.70 11.38
N LEU A 460 -24.09 -15.41 11.30
CA LEU A 460 -23.04 -16.08 12.07
C LEU A 460 -22.69 -15.35 13.37
N LEU A 461 -23.13 -14.09 13.51
CA LEU A 461 -22.84 -13.24 14.66
C LEU A 461 -24.12 -12.96 15.47
N PRO A 462 -24.00 -12.69 16.79
CA PRO A 462 -25.14 -12.23 17.58
C PRO A 462 -25.72 -10.94 17.00
N PRO A 463 -27.05 -10.74 17.00
CA PRO A 463 -27.67 -9.52 16.46
C PRO A 463 -27.12 -8.22 17.05
N ALA A 464 -26.72 -8.24 18.33
CA ALA A 464 -26.10 -7.10 19.00
C ALA A 464 -24.75 -6.68 18.37
N ALA A 465 -24.01 -7.61 17.78
CA ALA A 465 -22.71 -7.34 17.16
C ALA A 465 -22.84 -6.73 15.75
N THR A 466 -23.99 -6.90 15.09
CA THR A 466 -24.23 -6.45 13.71
C THR A 466 -25.35 -5.41 13.62
N ARG A 467 -25.83 -4.88 14.76
CA ARG A 467 -26.98 -3.98 14.83
C ARG A 467 -26.83 -2.74 13.94
N ASP A 468 -25.61 -2.20 13.87
CA ASP A 468 -25.31 -0.97 13.14
C ASP A 468 -24.81 -1.23 11.71
N TRP A 469 -24.84 -2.48 11.23
CA TRP A 469 -24.36 -2.84 9.90
C TRP A 469 -25.47 -2.68 8.86
N SER A 470 -25.34 -1.73 7.95
CA SER A 470 -26.25 -1.53 6.81
C SER A 470 -25.87 -2.45 5.63
N ALA A 471 -25.90 -3.78 5.85
CA ALA A 471 -25.63 -4.75 4.79
C ALA A 471 -26.91 -5.03 3.98
N HIS A 472 -26.86 -4.78 2.67
CA HIS A 472 -27.98 -5.05 1.75
C HIS A 472 -27.54 -5.97 0.62
N ARG A 473 -28.46 -6.81 0.14
CA ARG A 473 -28.23 -7.60 -1.09
C ARG A 473 -28.69 -6.79 -2.29
N GLN A 474 -27.85 -6.79 -3.31
CA GLN A 474 -28.16 -6.22 -4.60
C GLN A 474 -27.83 -7.25 -5.66
N ARG A 475 -28.86 -7.74 -6.36
CA ARG A 475 -28.70 -8.61 -7.50
C ARG A 475 -28.20 -7.77 -8.68
N GLY A 476 -27.23 -8.31 -9.42
CA GLY A 476 -26.80 -7.76 -10.69
C GLY A 476 -26.55 -8.87 -11.70
N GLN A 477 -26.81 -8.57 -12.95
CA GLN A 477 -26.60 -9.48 -14.08
C GLN A 477 -25.62 -8.85 -15.06
N VAL A 478 -24.68 -9.68 -15.52
CA VAL A 478 -23.73 -9.36 -16.58
C VAL A 478 -24.07 -10.18 -17.81
N THR A 479 -23.87 -9.61 -18.99
CA THR A 479 -24.19 -10.23 -20.27
C THR A 479 -22.90 -10.44 -21.05
N ARG A 480 -22.72 -11.65 -21.56
CA ARG A 480 -21.64 -11.98 -22.49
C ARG A 480 -22.21 -12.05 -23.90
N VAL A 481 -21.72 -11.19 -24.79
CA VAL A 481 -22.08 -11.17 -26.21
C VAL A 481 -20.92 -11.79 -27.00
N LYS A 482 -21.24 -12.78 -27.83
CA LYS A 482 -20.25 -13.49 -28.64
C LYS A 482 -19.66 -12.57 -29.70
N LEU A 483 -18.35 -12.69 -29.96
CA LEU A 483 -17.65 -11.90 -30.98
C LEU A 483 -18.36 -11.97 -32.34
N GLU A 484 -18.83 -13.16 -32.73
CA GLU A 484 -19.56 -13.41 -33.98
C GLU A 484 -20.89 -12.66 -34.10
N ALA A 485 -21.47 -12.25 -32.97
CA ALA A 485 -22.70 -11.47 -32.90
C ALA A 485 -22.44 -9.95 -32.79
N LEU A 486 -21.17 -9.52 -32.70
CA LEU A 486 -20.83 -8.11 -32.61
C LEU A 486 -20.67 -7.50 -34.01
N PRO A 487 -21.24 -6.31 -34.27
CA PRO A 487 -21.04 -5.62 -35.55
C PRO A 487 -19.59 -5.14 -35.72
N HIS A 488 -18.88 -4.89 -34.61
CA HIS A 488 -17.50 -4.42 -34.57
C HIS A 488 -16.77 -5.03 -33.35
N ALA A 489 -15.44 -5.03 -33.37
CA ALA A 489 -14.64 -5.45 -32.23
C ALA A 489 -14.98 -4.63 -30.97
N GLY A 490 -14.93 -5.27 -29.81
CA GLY A 490 -15.13 -4.62 -28.52
C GLY A 490 -14.03 -3.59 -28.18
N PRO A 491 -14.21 -2.81 -27.10
CA PRO A 491 -13.26 -1.77 -26.73
C PRO A 491 -11.90 -2.36 -26.30
N ARG A 492 -10.81 -1.68 -26.68
CA ARG A 492 -9.43 -2.07 -26.32
C ARG A 492 -9.07 -1.82 -24.85
N ALA A 493 -9.83 -0.98 -24.17
CA ALA A 493 -9.73 -0.72 -22.75
C ALA A 493 -11.12 -0.89 -22.11
N PRO A 494 -11.22 -1.36 -20.86
CA PRO A 494 -12.51 -1.41 -20.18
C PRO A 494 -13.10 -0.01 -20.06
N VAL A 495 -14.39 0.12 -20.42
CA VAL A 495 -15.15 1.37 -20.35
C VAL A 495 -16.25 1.22 -19.31
N THR A 496 -16.41 2.24 -18.47
CA THR A 496 -17.50 2.33 -17.48
C THR A 496 -18.22 3.68 -17.58
N GLY A 497 -19.41 3.78 -16.98
CA GLY A 497 -20.30 4.94 -16.99
C GLY A 497 -21.60 4.60 -16.24
N GLY A 498 -22.76 4.74 -16.90
CA GLY A 498 -24.04 4.21 -16.39
C GLY A 498 -24.12 2.67 -16.34
N GLY A 499 -23.16 2.00 -16.97
CA GLY A 499 -22.87 0.57 -16.90
C GLY A 499 -21.40 0.38 -17.26
N TYR A 500 -21.00 -0.80 -17.72
CA TYR A 500 -19.66 -1.06 -18.20
C TYR A 500 -19.62 -2.05 -19.35
N ALA A 501 -18.52 -2.01 -20.10
CA ALA A 501 -18.22 -2.86 -21.25
C ALA A 501 -16.72 -3.14 -21.33
N LEU A 502 -16.33 -4.39 -21.57
CA LEU A 502 -14.95 -4.81 -21.78
C LEU A 502 -14.86 -6.01 -22.72
N THR A 503 -13.70 -6.19 -23.35
CA THR A 503 -13.43 -7.32 -24.23
C THR A 503 -12.73 -8.43 -23.45
N LEU A 504 -13.33 -9.63 -23.43
CA LEU A 504 -12.77 -10.83 -22.81
C LEU A 504 -11.68 -11.46 -23.71
N PRO A 505 -10.84 -12.36 -23.16
CA PRO A 505 -9.97 -13.19 -23.98
C PRO A 505 -10.81 -13.98 -25.00
N GLY A 506 -10.40 -13.95 -26.26
CA GLY A 506 -11.16 -14.52 -27.38
C GLY A 506 -12.12 -13.52 -28.07
N GLY A 507 -12.20 -12.27 -27.60
CA GLY A 507 -12.89 -11.18 -28.30
C GLY A 507 -14.37 -10.99 -27.94
N ASP A 508 -14.95 -11.86 -27.13
CA ASP A 508 -16.32 -11.69 -26.63
C ASP A 508 -16.45 -10.41 -25.81
N LEU A 509 -17.59 -9.71 -25.93
CA LEU A 509 -17.89 -8.53 -25.13
C LEU A 509 -18.59 -8.95 -23.83
N LEU A 510 -18.10 -8.46 -22.69
CA LEU A 510 -18.82 -8.50 -21.43
C LEU A 510 -19.38 -7.10 -21.13
N CYS A 511 -20.69 -7.00 -20.90
CA CYS A 511 -21.33 -5.75 -20.49
C CYS A 511 -22.25 -5.95 -19.28
N GLY A 512 -22.48 -4.90 -18.51
CA GLY A 512 -23.28 -4.97 -17.31
C GLY A 512 -23.26 -3.68 -16.49
N ALA A 513 -23.71 -3.70 -15.24
CA ALA A 513 -24.58 -4.73 -14.69
C ALA A 513 -25.93 -4.11 -14.33
N THR A 514 -26.99 -4.91 -14.41
CA THR A 514 -28.28 -4.52 -13.83
C THR A 514 -28.12 -4.29 -12.32
N SER A 515 -29.00 -3.51 -11.72
CA SER A 515 -29.02 -3.30 -10.26
C SER A 515 -30.44 -3.41 -9.72
N THR A 516 -30.74 -4.53 -9.06
CA THR A 516 -32.02 -4.77 -8.39
C THR A 516 -31.77 -4.91 -6.89
N ARG A 517 -32.36 -4.02 -6.07
CA ARG A 517 -32.21 -4.06 -4.60
C ARG A 517 -33.16 -5.10 -4.01
N ASN A 518 -32.66 -5.88 -3.03
CA ASN A 518 -33.43 -6.83 -2.20
C ASN A 518 -34.14 -7.96 -2.95
N ASP A 519 -33.59 -8.40 -4.09
CA ASP A 519 -33.95 -9.69 -4.72
C ASP A 519 -33.10 -10.82 -4.12
#